data_AF-A0A8B8V0Y4-F1
#
_entry.id   AF-A0A8B8V0Y4-F1
#
_cell.length_a   1.000
_cell.length_b   1.000
_cell.length_c   1.000
_cell.angle_alpha   90.00
_cell.angle_beta   90.00
_cell.angle_gamma   90.00
#
_symmetry.space_group_name_H-M   'P 1'
#
loop_
_entity.id
_entity.type
_entity.pdbx_description
1 polymer ?
#
loop_
_entity_poly.entity_id
_entity_poly.type
_entity_poly.pdbx_seq_one_letter_code
_entity_poly.pdbx_strand_id
1 'polypeptide(L)'
;MLKRRPNALIAVSRTKLSSITAVAYYHNRLPNQQQRPTPTSPRKEIKSLEDLANLDSLEGVDTELIRDLINERTTELNIKKELDMLKKFSQEEESGHEIPLKRFIRPLWMFILMGSSVYLLLHFSWWKLEHEERENQLKKEVEILEGQLNELIGQDKTYNSVGGKYSTTHTKPWYRRWFW
;
A
#
# COMPACT_ATOMS: atom_id res chain seq x y z
N MET A 1 1.28 -42.47 1.69
CA MET A 1 1.78 -41.21 2.30
C MET A 1 1.76 -40.12 1.24
N LEU A 2 0.88 -39.12 1.42
CA LEU A 2 0.55 -38.11 0.39
C LEU A 2 1.66 -37.06 0.23
N LYS A 3 2.11 -36.87 -1.01
CA LYS A 3 3.09 -35.86 -1.45
C LYS A 3 2.32 -34.58 -1.81
N ARG A 4 2.41 -33.52 -0.98
CA ARG A 4 1.78 -32.20 -1.24
C ARG A 4 2.50 -31.46 -2.37
N ARG A 5 1.72 -30.98 -3.34
CA ARG A 5 2.14 -30.13 -4.47
C ARG A 5 2.37 -28.68 -4.02
N PRO A 6 3.30 -27.92 -4.63
CA PRO A 6 3.37 -26.47 -4.46
C PRO A 6 2.35 -25.77 -5.39
N ASN A 7 1.48 -24.95 -4.81
CA ASN A 7 0.59 -24.07 -5.56
C ASN A 7 1.39 -22.85 -6.03
N ALA A 8 1.66 -22.78 -7.34
CA ALA A 8 2.20 -21.60 -8.00
C ALA A 8 1.09 -20.53 -8.10
N LEU A 9 1.31 -19.38 -7.47
CA LEU A 9 0.43 -18.23 -7.60
C LEU A 9 0.61 -17.63 -8.99
N ILE A 10 -0.42 -17.77 -9.82
CA ILE A 10 -0.53 -17.13 -11.13
C ILE A 10 -0.75 -15.64 -10.88
N ALA A 11 0.30 -14.83 -11.10
CA ALA A 11 0.19 -13.39 -11.20
C ALA A 11 -0.54 -13.06 -12.52
N VAL A 12 -1.84 -12.77 -12.43
CA VAL A 12 -2.62 -12.25 -13.56
C VAL A 12 -2.37 -10.75 -13.66
N SER A 13 -1.41 -10.37 -14.49
CA SER A 13 -1.25 -8.99 -14.96
C SER A 13 -2.44 -8.64 -15.86
N ARG A 14 -3.45 -7.96 -15.29
CA ARG A 14 -4.52 -7.35 -16.08
C ARG A 14 -3.95 -6.09 -16.76
N THR A 15 -3.55 -6.24 -18.01
CA THR A 15 -3.27 -5.13 -18.91
C THR A 15 -4.55 -4.31 -19.07
N LYS A 16 -4.44 -3.00 -18.83
CA LYS A 16 -5.48 -2.01 -19.12
C LYS A 16 -5.70 -1.99 -20.64
N LEU A 17 -6.72 -2.67 -21.11
CA LEU A 17 -7.31 -2.39 -22.42
C LEU A 17 -8.13 -1.11 -22.28
N SER A 18 -7.56 0.01 -22.73
CA SER A 18 -8.32 1.21 -23.03
C SER A 18 -9.27 0.90 -24.19
N SER A 19 -10.53 0.66 -23.88
CA SER A 19 -11.59 0.64 -24.88
C SER A 19 -11.79 2.07 -25.40
N ILE A 20 -11.13 2.39 -26.51
CA ILE A 20 -11.47 3.55 -27.34
C ILE A 20 -12.91 3.30 -27.83
N THR A 21 -13.87 3.88 -27.13
CA THR A 21 -15.27 3.88 -27.54
C THR A 21 -15.40 4.98 -28.58
N ALA A 22 -15.19 4.63 -29.85
CA ALA A 22 -15.53 5.50 -30.96
C ALA A 22 -17.07 5.60 -31.02
N VAL A 23 -17.62 6.69 -30.50
CA VAL A 23 -19.04 7.03 -30.66
C VAL A 23 -19.21 7.52 -32.09
N ALA A 24 -19.63 6.63 -32.98
CA ALA A 24 -20.05 6.99 -34.33
C ALA A 24 -21.43 7.67 -34.25
N TYR A 25 -21.44 9.01 -34.38
CA TYR A 25 -22.67 9.77 -34.55
C TYR A 25 -23.20 9.56 -35.97
N TYR A 26 -24.24 8.75 -36.10
CA TYR A 26 -25.00 8.65 -37.34
C TYR A 26 -25.97 9.83 -37.43
N HIS A 27 -25.61 10.84 -38.23
CA HIS A 27 -26.51 11.91 -38.64
C HIS A 27 -27.32 11.41 -39.85
N ASN A 28 -28.54 10.94 -39.64
CA ASN A 28 -29.46 10.65 -40.74
C ASN A 28 -29.98 11.98 -41.31
N ARG A 29 -29.33 12.48 -42.37
CA ARG A 29 -29.81 13.61 -43.17
C ARG A 29 -30.77 13.07 -44.23
N LEU A 30 -32.08 13.23 -44.02
CA LEU A 30 -33.08 13.00 -45.05
C LEU A 30 -32.94 14.09 -46.14
N PRO A 31 -32.78 13.75 -47.43
CA PRO A 31 -32.85 14.72 -48.50
C PRO A 31 -34.31 14.85 -48.90
N ASN A 32 -35.02 15.87 -48.42
CA ASN A 32 -36.33 16.15 -48.99
C ASN A 32 -36.18 17.14 -50.15
N GLN A 33 -36.49 16.65 -51.35
CA GLN A 33 -36.74 17.46 -52.52
C GLN A 33 -38.01 18.29 -52.32
N GLN A 34 -37.97 19.57 -52.66
CA GLN A 34 -38.82 20.14 -53.73
C GLN A 34 -38.58 21.66 -53.82
N GLN A 35 -37.89 22.06 -54.89
CA GLN A 35 -37.85 23.45 -55.32
C GLN A 35 -39.18 23.79 -56.02
N ARG A 36 -39.85 24.85 -55.57
CA ARG A 36 -40.82 25.60 -56.39
C ARG A 36 -40.49 27.09 -56.24
N PRO A 37 -40.42 27.87 -57.34
CA PRO A 37 -39.96 29.25 -57.27
C PRO A 37 -41.12 30.24 -57.09
N THR A 38 -40.87 31.35 -56.37
CA THR A 38 -41.34 32.74 -56.58
C THR A 38 -41.20 33.56 -55.27
N PRO A 39 -41.25 34.91 -55.30
CA PRO A 39 -40.28 35.85 -55.88
C PRO A 39 -39.49 36.63 -54.80
N THR A 40 -38.48 37.34 -55.27
CA THR A 40 -37.33 37.93 -54.55
C THR A 40 -37.63 39.24 -53.81
N SER A 41 -37.14 39.39 -52.56
CA SER A 41 -36.77 40.66 -51.88
C SER A 41 -35.79 40.33 -50.72
N PRO A 42 -34.91 41.26 -50.24
CA PRO A 42 -33.52 40.95 -49.88
C PRO A 42 -33.44 40.09 -48.62
N ARG A 43 -32.91 38.87 -48.80
CA ARG A 43 -32.74 37.89 -47.73
C ARG A 43 -31.56 38.30 -46.85
N LYS A 44 -31.83 38.83 -45.65
CA LYS A 44 -30.88 38.66 -44.54
C LYS A 44 -30.82 37.15 -44.28
N GLU A 45 -29.64 36.55 -44.41
CA GLU A 45 -29.44 35.13 -44.10
C GLU A 45 -29.57 34.92 -42.60
N ILE A 46 -30.73 34.44 -42.16
CA ILE A 46 -30.98 34.16 -40.75
C ILE A 46 -30.34 32.81 -40.43
N LYS A 47 -29.33 32.79 -39.56
CA LYS A 47 -28.56 31.59 -39.20
C LYS A 47 -28.76 31.14 -37.75
N SER A 48 -29.32 31.98 -36.89
CA SER A 48 -29.48 31.70 -35.46
C SER A 48 -30.81 32.21 -34.89
N LEU A 49 -31.28 31.60 -33.79
CA LEU A 49 -32.48 32.08 -33.07
C LEU A 49 -32.27 33.50 -32.52
N GLU A 50 -31.02 33.84 -32.17
CA GLU A 50 -30.63 35.21 -31.82
C GLU A 50 -30.89 36.19 -32.98
N ASP A 51 -30.61 35.80 -34.22
CA ASP A 51 -30.87 36.64 -35.39
C ASP A 51 -32.37 36.76 -35.70
N LEU A 52 -33.18 35.75 -35.36
CA LEU A 52 -34.64 35.83 -35.41
C LEU A 52 -35.21 36.78 -34.35
N ALA A 53 -34.62 36.79 -33.16
CA ALA A 53 -35.05 37.64 -32.05
C ALA A 53 -34.70 39.12 -32.25
N ASN A 54 -33.70 39.42 -33.08
CA ASN A 54 -33.23 40.78 -33.38
C ASN A 54 -33.88 41.40 -34.64
N LEU A 55 -34.87 40.76 -35.26
CA LEU A 55 -35.60 41.31 -36.40
C LEU A 55 -36.80 42.14 -35.94
N ASP A 56 -36.92 43.38 -36.45
CA ASP A 56 -38.05 44.29 -36.18
C ASP A 56 -39.39 43.80 -36.77
N SER A 57 -39.36 42.87 -37.73
CA SER A 57 -40.55 42.21 -38.31
C SER A 57 -40.24 40.79 -38.79
N LEU A 58 -41.16 39.85 -38.52
CA LEU A 58 -41.13 38.46 -39.00
C LEU A 58 -41.64 38.30 -40.44
N GLU A 59 -42.11 39.39 -41.07
CA GLU A 59 -42.68 39.37 -42.41
C GLU A 59 -41.59 39.06 -43.46
N GLY A 60 -41.55 37.81 -43.92
CA GLY A 60 -40.57 37.31 -44.90
C GLY A 60 -39.68 36.17 -44.40
N VAL A 61 -39.84 35.72 -43.16
CA VAL A 61 -39.13 34.55 -42.63
C VAL A 61 -40.01 33.31 -42.75
N ASP A 62 -39.43 32.25 -43.33
CA ASP A 62 -40.12 30.98 -43.51
C ASP A 62 -40.38 30.30 -42.16
N THR A 63 -41.64 29.95 -41.87
CA THR A 63 -42.03 29.36 -40.58
C THR A 63 -41.40 27.99 -40.34
N GLU A 64 -41.03 27.30 -41.42
CA GLU A 64 -40.32 26.02 -41.36
C GLU A 64 -38.88 26.19 -40.86
N LEU A 65 -38.19 27.25 -41.29
CA LEU A 65 -36.82 27.57 -40.84
C LEU A 65 -36.78 27.89 -39.33
N ILE A 66 -37.77 28.64 -38.84
CA ILE A 66 -37.89 28.94 -37.41
C ILE A 66 -38.10 27.65 -36.61
N ARG A 67 -38.97 26.76 -37.09
CA ARG A 67 -39.24 25.47 -36.45
C ARG A 67 -37.99 24.59 -36.40
N ASP A 68 -37.24 24.53 -37.49
CA ASP A 68 -36.00 23.75 -37.56
C ASP A 68 -34.96 24.28 -36.58
N LEU A 69 -34.81 25.60 -36.49
CA LEU A 69 -33.84 26.24 -35.61
C LEU A 69 -34.20 26.11 -34.12
N ILE A 70 -35.50 26.18 -33.79
CA ILE A 70 -36.01 25.86 -32.45
C ILE A 70 -35.72 24.40 -32.10
N ASN A 71 -35.95 23.48 -33.03
CA ASN A 71 -35.74 22.06 -32.80
C ASN A 71 -34.24 21.76 -32.60
N GLU A 72 -33.37 22.37 -33.40
CA GLU A 72 -31.91 22.28 -33.26
C GLU A 72 -31.42 22.78 -31.89
N ARG A 73 -31.87 23.95 -31.44
CA ARG A 73 -31.49 24.45 -30.11
C ARG A 73 -32.05 23.60 -28.97
N THR A 74 -33.23 23.03 -29.15
CA THR A 74 -33.84 22.14 -28.16
C THR A 74 -33.05 20.83 -28.02
N THR A 75 -32.58 20.25 -29.13
CA THR A 75 -31.74 19.04 -29.08
C THR A 75 -30.37 19.33 -28.49
N GLU A 76 -29.73 20.45 -28.84
CA GLU A 76 -28.47 20.90 -28.23
C GLU A 76 -28.57 21.00 -26.70
N LEU A 77 -29.64 21.64 -26.20
CA LEU A 77 -29.86 21.80 -24.76
C LEU A 77 -30.12 20.46 -24.07
N ASN A 78 -30.86 19.55 -24.72
CA ASN A 78 -31.09 18.22 -24.18
C ASN A 78 -29.77 17.42 -24.06
N ILE A 79 -28.93 17.46 -25.10
CA ILE A 79 -27.61 16.80 -25.09
C ILE A 79 -26.72 17.39 -24.00
N LYS A 80 -26.72 18.71 -23.85
CA LYS A 80 -25.93 19.38 -22.79
C LYS A 80 -26.39 18.95 -21.39
N LYS A 81 -27.69 18.80 -21.18
CA LYS A 81 -28.28 18.31 -19.92
C LYS A 81 -27.89 16.86 -19.65
N GLU A 82 -27.93 16.00 -20.66
CA GLU A 82 -27.51 14.60 -20.56
C GLU A 82 -26.01 14.49 -20.22
N LEU A 83 -25.16 15.29 -20.88
CA LEU A 83 -23.73 15.36 -20.57
C LEU A 83 -23.46 15.84 -19.13
N ASP A 84 -24.19 16.84 -18.66
CA ASP A 84 -24.05 17.33 -17.28
C ASP A 84 -24.47 16.28 -16.25
N MET A 85 -25.52 15.49 -16.54
CA MET A 85 -25.89 14.34 -15.71
C MET A 85 -24.81 13.26 -15.70
N LEU A 86 -24.28 12.88 -16.86
CA LEU A 86 -23.21 11.88 -16.94
C LEU A 86 -21.94 12.33 -16.20
N LYS A 87 -21.60 13.62 -16.29
CA LYS A 87 -20.48 14.19 -15.55
C LYS A 87 -20.68 14.11 -14.05
N LYS A 88 -21.90 14.39 -13.56
CA LYS A 88 -22.25 14.26 -12.14
C LYS A 88 -22.14 12.82 -11.66
N PHE A 89 -22.64 11.85 -12.43
CA PHE A 89 -22.49 10.43 -12.10
C PHE A 89 -21.03 9.98 -12.07
N SER A 90 -20.21 10.40 -13.04
CA SER A 90 -18.78 10.11 -13.04
C SER A 90 -18.07 10.71 -11.83
N GLN A 91 -18.44 11.93 -11.42
CA GLN A 91 -17.86 12.59 -10.25
C GLN A 91 -18.31 11.93 -8.94
N GLU A 92 -19.56 11.47 -8.88
CA GLU A 92 -20.07 10.67 -7.76
C GLU A 92 -19.38 9.30 -7.67
N GLU A 93 -19.17 8.61 -8.79
CA GLU A 93 -18.42 7.36 -8.83
C GLU A 93 -16.96 7.54 -8.41
N GLU A 94 -16.27 8.57 -8.89
CA GLU A 94 -14.90 8.89 -8.43
C GLU A 94 -14.87 9.15 -6.92
N SER A 95 -15.79 9.97 -6.41
CA SER A 95 -15.88 10.27 -4.98
C SER A 95 -16.30 9.06 -4.12
N GLY A 96 -17.09 8.13 -4.68
CA GLY A 96 -17.53 6.90 -4.02
C GLY A 96 -16.47 5.79 -4.06
N HIS A 97 -15.58 5.79 -5.06
CA HIS A 97 -14.44 4.87 -5.15
C HIS A 97 -13.24 5.34 -4.33
N GLU A 98 -13.21 6.59 -3.89
CA GLU A 98 -12.32 7.10 -2.84
C GLU A 98 -12.78 6.65 -1.44
N ILE A 99 -13.10 5.36 -1.28
CA ILE A 99 -13.09 4.73 0.04
C ILE A 99 -11.67 4.95 0.58
N PRO A 100 -11.48 5.67 1.69
CA PRO A 100 -10.15 6.09 2.10
C PRO A 100 -9.42 4.87 2.66
N LEU A 101 -8.77 4.09 1.80
CA LEU A 101 -7.82 3.04 2.18
C LEU A 101 -6.78 3.63 3.16
N LYS A 102 -6.47 4.93 3.01
CA LYS A 102 -5.66 5.74 3.92
C LYS A 102 -6.13 5.73 5.38
N ARG A 103 -7.43 5.56 5.64
CA ARG A 103 -8.01 5.52 6.99
C ARG A 103 -7.67 4.23 7.73
N PHE A 104 -7.37 3.14 6.99
CA PHE A 104 -7.00 1.84 7.56
C PHE A 104 -5.48 1.64 7.68
N ILE A 105 -4.66 2.35 6.89
CA ILE A 105 -3.20 2.28 7.02
C ILE A 105 -2.72 2.77 8.40
N ARG A 106 -3.33 3.84 8.93
CA ARG A 106 -2.92 4.47 10.20
C ARG A 106 -3.05 3.56 11.43
N PRO A 107 -4.20 2.88 11.65
CA PRO A 107 -4.32 1.89 12.72
C PRO A 107 -3.50 0.62 12.44
N LEU A 108 -3.35 0.19 11.19
CA LEU A 108 -2.54 -0.99 10.85
C LEU A 108 -1.07 -0.82 11.27
N TRP A 109 -0.49 0.36 11.02
CA TRP A 109 0.86 0.68 11.47
C TRP A 109 1.00 0.68 13.00
N MET A 110 0.00 1.20 13.72
CA MET A 110 -0.05 1.13 15.18
C MET A 110 -0.10 -0.31 15.69
N PHE A 111 -0.90 -1.19 15.07
CA PHE A 111 -0.96 -2.61 15.43
C PHE A 111 0.36 -3.35 15.17
N ILE A 112 1.01 -3.07 14.04
CA ILE A 112 2.31 -3.67 13.72
C ILE A 112 3.38 -3.19 14.71
N LEU A 113 3.40 -1.90 15.04
CA LEU A 113 4.32 -1.34 16.04
C LEU A 113 4.10 -1.94 17.42
N MET A 114 2.84 -2.02 17.86
CA MET A 114 2.49 -2.59 19.16
C MET A 114 2.83 -4.09 19.22
N GLY A 115 2.52 -4.85 18.15
CA GLY A 115 2.88 -6.25 18.06
C GLY A 115 4.39 -6.47 18.07
N SER A 116 5.14 -5.64 17.34
CA SER A 116 6.60 -5.68 17.31
C SER A 116 7.20 -5.36 18.69
N SER A 117 6.70 -4.33 19.39
CA SER A 117 7.22 -3.98 20.71
C SER A 117 6.95 -5.08 21.74
N VAL A 118 5.76 -5.67 21.75
CA VAL A 118 5.40 -6.76 22.67
C VAL A 118 6.26 -7.99 22.38
N TYR A 119 6.45 -8.35 21.11
CA TYR A 119 7.32 -9.45 20.72
C TYR A 119 8.76 -9.21 21.19
N LEU A 120 9.30 -8.00 21.00
CA LEU A 120 10.64 -7.66 21.44
C LEU A 120 10.79 -7.78 22.97
N LEU A 121 9.81 -7.30 23.74
CA LEU A 121 9.82 -7.38 25.20
C LEU A 121 9.76 -8.83 25.71
N LEU A 122 8.92 -9.67 25.09
CA LEU A 122 8.84 -11.09 25.42
C LEU A 122 10.16 -11.79 25.09
N HIS A 123 10.68 -11.54 23.88
CA HIS A 123 11.94 -12.13 23.43
C HIS A 123 13.11 -11.70 24.32
N PHE A 124 13.18 -10.41 24.68
CA PHE A 124 14.18 -9.89 25.59
C PHE A 124 14.06 -10.51 26.99
N SER A 125 12.83 -10.66 27.50
CA SER A 125 12.60 -11.31 28.79
C SER A 125 13.05 -12.77 28.78
N TRP A 126 12.75 -13.51 27.71
CA TRP A 126 13.23 -14.88 27.53
C TRP A 126 14.75 -14.90 27.51
N TRP A 127 15.37 -14.08 26.67
CA TRP A 127 16.83 -14.02 26.58
C TRP A 127 17.48 -13.76 27.92
N LYS A 128 16.94 -12.83 28.71
CA LYS A 128 17.44 -12.52 30.05
C LYS A 128 17.37 -13.75 30.96
N LEU A 129 16.24 -14.46 30.95
CA LEU A 129 16.02 -15.64 31.78
C LEU A 129 16.96 -16.78 31.39
N GLU A 130 17.17 -16.99 30.09
CA GLU A 130 18.14 -17.96 29.56
C GLU A 130 19.58 -17.61 29.97
N HIS A 131 19.93 -16.32 29.98
CA HIS A 131 21.24 -15.87 30.44
C HIS A 131 21.43 -16.10 31.94
N GLU A 132 20.41 -15.80 32.73
CA GLU A 132 20.44 -15.99 34.18
C GLU A 132 20.59 -17.46 34.56
N GLU A 133 19.89 -18.36 33.86
CA GLU A 133 20.05 -19.82 33.99
C GLU A 133 21.50 -20.25 33.71
N ARG A 134 22.09 -19.79 32.59
CA ARG A 134 23.48 -20.10 32.24
C ARG A 134 24.49 -19.55 33.24
N GLU A 135 24.33 -18.32 33.70
CA GLU A 135 25.19 -17.75 34.74
C GLU A 135 25.12 -18.55 36.04
N ASN A 136 23.93 -19.02 36.41
CA ASN A 136 23.74 -19.82 37.61
C ASN A 136 24.38 -21.21 37.48
N GLN A 137 24.31 -21.82 36.29
CA GLN A 137 25.02 -23.08 36.01
C GLN A 137 26.54 -22.90 36.12
N LEU A 138 27.10 -21.87 35.50
CA LEU A 138 28.53 -21.59 35.58
C LEU A 138 28.98 -21.31 37.02
N LYS A 139 28.20 -20.58 37.81
CA LYS A 139 28.50 -20.33 39.23
C LYS A 139 28.57 -21.63 40.03
N LYS A 140 27.63 -22.56 39.80
CA LYS A 140 27.64 -23.87 40.44
C LYS A 140 28.87 -24.69 40.04
N GLU A 141 29.25 -24.66 38.77
CA GLU A 141 30.46 -25.34 38.31
C GLU A 141 31.72 -24.78 38.97
N VAL A 142 31.83 -23.44 39.06
CA VAL A 142 32.94 -22.78 39.76
C VAL A 142 32.96 -23.16 41.23
N GLU A 143 31.82 -23.13 41.91
CA GLU A 143 31.72 -23.50 43.34
C GLU A 143 32.14 -24.96 43.58
N ILE A 144 31.74 -25.89 42.71
CA ILE A 144 32.17 -27.29 42.78
C ILE A 144 33.69 -27.40 42.58
N LEU A 145 34.25 -26.70 41.59
CA LEU A 145 35.69 -26.71 41.32
C LEU A 145 36.49 -26.09 42.46
N GLU A 146 36.01 -24.98 43.04
CA GLU A 146 36.61 -24.36 44.23
C GLU A 146 36.56 -25.29 45.44
N GLY A 147 35.45 -26.00 45.64
CA GLY A 147 35.31 -27.02 46.67
C GLY A 147 36.33 -28.15 46.52
N GLN A 148 36.47 -28.68 45.30
CA GLN A 148 37.47 -29.71 44.98
C GLN A 148 38.89 -29.19 45.20
N LEU A 149 39.21 -27.97 44.77
CA LEU A 149 40.52 -27.37 44.99
C LEU A 149 40.83 -27.24 46.48
N ASN A 150 39.87 -26.77 47.27
CA ASN A 150 40.04 -26.59 48.70
C ASN A 150 40.17 -27.94 49.43
N GLU A 151 39.45 -28.97 48.97
CA GLU A 151 39.60 -30.34 49.46
C GLU A 151 41.01 -30.89 49.18
N LEU A 152 41.52 -30.73 47.95
CA LEU A 152 42.89 -31.14 47.62
C LEU A 152 43.94 -30.40 48.45
N ILE A 153 43.77 -29.08 48.64
CA ILE A 153 44.67 -28.28 49.50
C ILE A 153 44.61 -28.77 50.96
N GLY A 154 43.43 -29.12 51.45
CA GLY A 154 43.24 -29.70 52.79
C GLY A 154 43.93 -31.07 52.94
N GLN A 155 43.80 -31.93 51.94
CA GLN A 155 44.45 -33.24 51.90
C GLN A 155 45.98 -33.12 51.85
N ASP A 156 46.54 -32.21 51.03
CA ASP A 156 47.97 -31.96 50.94
C ASP A 156 48.56 -31.41 52.25
N LYS A 157 47.86 -30.46 52.90
CA LYS A 157 48.26 -29.95 54.23
C LYS A 157 48.24 -31.04 55.31
N THR A 158 47.26 -31.95 55.25
CA THR A 158 47.14 -33.05 56.22
C THR A 158 48.19 -34.13 55.99
N TYR A 159 48.49 -34.48 54.74
CA TYR A 159 49.56 -35.40 54.37
C TYR A 159 50.95 -34.88 54.81
N ASN A 160 51.22 -33.59 54.58
CA ASN A 160 52.46 -32.94 54.98
C ASN A 160 52.59 -32.74 56.51
N SER A 161 51.50 -32.84 57.28
CA SER A 161 51.51 -32.74 58.75
C SER A 161 51.77 -34.08 59.46
N VAL A 162 51.54 -35.22 58.80
CA VAL A 162 51.68 -36.56 59.42
C VAL A 162 53.03 -37.22 59.06
N GLY A 163 53.72 -36.76 58.02
CA GLY A 163 55.03 -37.27 57.61
C GLY A 163 56.10 -36.19 57.49
N GLY A 164 56.87 -35.94 58.55
CA GLY A 164 58.23 -35.39 58.37
C GLY A 164 58.74 -34.37 59.39
N LYS A 165 59.24 -34.86 60.54
CA LYS A 165 60.46 -34.28 61.14
C LYS A 165 61.66 -34.64 60.26
N TYR A 166 61.89 -34.04 59.09
CA TYR A 166 63.20 -34.15 58.40
C TYR A 166 63.55 -32.94 57.53
N SER A 167 64.66 -32.30 57.93
CA SER A 167 65.67 -31.53 57.17
C SER A 167 65.23 -30.63 56.00
N THR A 168 65.44 -29.33 56.21
CA THR A 168 65.53 -28.28 55.21
C THR A 168 66.66 -28.51 54.20
N THR A 169 66.35 -29.00 53.01
CA THR A 169 67.21 -28.82 51.83
C THR A 169 66.47 -27.96 50.81
N HIS A 170 67.04 -26.79 50.53
CA HIS A 170 66.59 -25.81 49.54
C HIS A 170 66.49 -26.42 48.13
N THR A 171 65.35 -27.00 47.79
CA THR A 171 64.96 -27.27 46.41
C THR A 171 64.32 -26.00 45.85
N LYS A 172 65.01 -25.35 44.90
CA LYS A 172 64.47 -24.18 44.19
C LYS A 172 63.17 -24.56 43.49
N PRO A 173 62.14 -23.69 43.52
CA PRO A 173 60.85 -24.03 42.94
C PRO A 173 60.94 -24.12 41.42
N TRP A 174 60.35 -25.18 40.86
CA TRP A 174 60.40 -25.57 39.45
C TRP A 174 59.84 -24.51 38.48
N TYR A 175 58.96 -23.62 38.95
CA TYR A 175 58.32 -22.58 38.15
C TYR A 175 59.26 -21.43 37.74
N ARG A 176 60.44 -21.29 38.37
CA ARG A 176 61.42 -20.25 37.98
C ARG A 176 62.12 -20.52 36.64
N ARG A 177 61.96 -21.71 36.07
CA ARG A 177 62.65 -22.13 34.84
C ARG A 177 62.00 -21.65 33.55
N TRP A 178 60.81 -21.05 33.63
CA TRP A 178 60.04 -20.54 32.48
C TRP A 178 60.12 -19.01 32.30
N PHE A 179 60.72 -18.31 33.26
CA PHE A 179 60.85 -16.85 33.27
C PHE A 179 62.31 -16.37 33.13
N TRP A 180 63.17 -17.19 32.50
CA TRP A 180 64.53 -16.82 32.12
C TRP A 180 64.85 -17.36 30.73
#